data_AF-A0A1C8ZW87-F1
#
_entry.id   AF-A0A1C8ZW87-F1
#
_cell.length_a   1.000
_cell.length_b   1.000
_cell.length_c   1.000
_cell.angle_alpha   90.00
_cell.angle_beta   90.00
_cell.angle_gamma   90.00
#
_symmetry.space_group_name_H-M   'P 1'
#
loop_
_entity.id
_entity.type
_entity.pdbx_description
1 polymer ?
#
loop_
_entity_poly.entity_id
_entity_poly.type
_entity_poly.pdbx_seq_one_letter_code
_entity_poly.pdbx_strand_id
1 'polypeptide(L)'
;MYSVGLVALYEKINQNVEEIIVDTTHGINYFTIMTQLLARDLASILSVKQRETKVKVSYYNAIPKTIGEFLMAKVYSDAKPSIRALDQLSNNELRIAYNTLNYNAPLALVYFLKEFNEKIPKLDEIYSKVKLSEEQGKLRVDYNLIGQGVKKMNDTYLKLLMRTIKDNFNVNGDVSVKLLRDITDIVYKLISEASSSIIIRELDKLFNCVRDNAEMIASKGKVNYKDIYPMCTQSNTGEAQGCEEVLSEDNKRNFIAHGGLLEEIVEIKVTNEVSKENIFLSYGKCWEKVKEFLSK
;
A
#
# COMPACT_ATOMS: atom_id res chain seq x y z
N MET A 1 -3.03 9.97 20.09
CA MET A 1 -1.72 10.63 19.85
C MET A 1 -1.03 10.13 18.60
N TYR A 2 -0.89 8.81 18.38
CA TYR A 2 -0.29 8.29 17.15
C TYR A 2 -0.88 8.89 15.86
N SER A 3 -2.21 8.82 15.67
CA SER A 3 -2.84 9.35 14.44
C SER A 3 -2.59 10.85 14.26
N VAL A 4 -2.60 11.60 15.36
CA VAL A 4 -2.34 13.06 15.34
C VAL A 4 -0.89 13.33 14.91
N GLY A 5 0.06 12.65 15.54
CA GLY A 5 1.48 12.82 15.22
C GLY A 5 1.81 12.39 13.80
N LEU A 6 1.22 11.28 13.33
CA LEU A 6 1.43 10.79 11.98
C LEU A 6 0.91 11.78 10.93
N VAL A 7 -0.30 12.29 11.10
CA VAL A 7 -0.87 13.33 10.21
C VAL A 7 -0.03 14.60 10.26
N ALA A 8 0.31 15.08 11.46
CA ALA A 8 1.06 16.33 11.62
C ALA A 8 2.44 16.28 10.95
N LEU A 9 3.17 15.19 11.14
CA LEU A 9 4.49 15.02 10.55
C LEU A 9 4.40 14.78 9.04
N TYR A 10 3.41 14.02 8.57
CA TYR A 10 3.17 13.82 7.14
C TYR A 10 2.90 15.16 6.41
N GLU A 11 2.07 16.04 6.99
CA GLU A 11 1.78 17.36 6.43
C GLU A 11 2.97 18.32 6.50
N LYS A 12 3.81 18.21 7.54
CA LYS A 12 4.93 19.12 7.76
C LYS A 12 6.16 18.77 6.90
N ILE A 13 6.38 17.48 6.60
CA ILE A 13 7.55 17.01 5.85
C ILE A 13 7.32 17.18 4.34
N ASN A 14 7.84 18.29 3.82
CA ASN A 14 7.78 18.66 2.39
C ASN A 14 9.13 18.61 1.67
N GLN A 15 10.18 18.15 2.35
CA GLN A 15 11.53 17.97 1.80
C GLN A 15 11.85 16.49 1.67
N ASN A 16 12.87 16.16 0.88
CA ASN A 16 13.44 14.82 0.85
C ASN A 16 14.08 14.50 2.20
N VAL A 17 13.81 13.30 2.71
CA VAL A 17 14.26 12.83 4.02
C VAL A 17 14.90 11.48 3.80
N GLU A 18 16.19 11.39 4.08
CA GLU A 18 16.94 10.12 4.03
C GLU A 18 16.80 9.33 5.34
N GLU A 19 16.64 10.03 6.47
CA GLU A 19 16.67 9.45 7.81
C GLU A 19 15.67 10.10 8.77
N ILE A 20 14.97 9.27 9.54
CA ILE A 20 14.26 9.69 10.75
C ILE A 20 15.09 9.27 11.96
N ILE A 21 15.49 10.25 12.77
CA ILE A 21 16.22 10.02 14.02
C ILE A 21 15.23 10.09 15.18
N VAL A 22 15.17 9.03 15.98
CA VAL A 22 14.30 8.92 17.16
C VAL A 22 15.17 8.79 18.41
N ASP A 23 15.11 9.79 19.27
CA ASP A 23 15.72 9.74 20.60
C ASP A 23 14.70 9.22 21.63
N THR A 24 15.05 8.11 22.29
CA THR A 24 14.19 7.46 23.29
C THR A 24 14.60 7.74 24.74
N THR A 25 15.63 8.56 24.95
CA THR A 25 16.26 8.80 26.27
C THR A 25 15.27 9.23 27.35
N HIS A 26 14.33 10.11 26.98
CA HIS A 26 13.31 10.64 27.90
C HIS A 26 11.91 10.06 27.62
N GLY A 27 11.84 9.01 26.81
CA GLY A 27 10.58 8.40 26.43
C GLY A 27 9.97 7.61 27.60
N ILE A 28 8.69 7.84 27.87
CA ILE A 28 7.94 7.11 28.90
C ILE A 28 7.35 5.85 28.27
N ASN A 29 7.85 4.65 28.61
CA ASN A 29 7.36 3.32 28.22
C ASN A 29 6.49 3.27 26.95
N TYR A 30 5.16 3.41 27.09
CA TYR A 30 4.23 3.28 25.97
C TYR A 30 4.44 4.35 24.88
N PHE A 31 4.79 5.58 25.25
CA PHE A 31 5.07 6.65 24.29
C PHE A 31 6.26 6.33 23.41
N THR A 32 7.29 5.71 23.99
CA THR A 32 8.47 5.27 23.24
C THR A 32 8.07 4.28 22.16
N ILE A 33 7.31 3.23 22.54
CA ILE A 33 6.83 2.20 21.59
C ILE A 33 5.96 2.83 20.49
N MET A 34 5.04 3.72 20.85
CA MET A 34 4.17 4.40 19.89
C MET A 34 4.94 5.31 18.93
N THR A 35 5.99 5.98 19.42
CA THR A 35 6.86 6.84 18.61
C THR A 35 7.69 5.99 17.65
N GLN A 36 8.19 4.84 18.09
CA GLN A 36 8.88 3.89 17.21
C GLN A 36 7.97 3.41 16.08
N LEU A 37 6.74 2.99 16.41
CA LEU A 37 5.76 2.56 15.39
C LEU A 37 5.44 3.70 14.40
N LEU A 38 5.18 4.90 14.92
CA LEU A 38 4.90 6.08 14.11
C LEU A 38 6.06 6.43 13.19
N ALA A 39 7.30 6.37 13.67
CA ALA A 39 8.48 6.66 12.86
C ALA A 39 8.65 5.67 11.71
N ARG A 40 8.41 4.37 11.93
CA ARG A 40 8.47 3.34 10.89
C ARG A 40 7.36 3.52 9.85
N ASP A 41 6.14 3.75 10.31
CA ASP A 41 4.97 3.97 9.44
C ASP A 41 5.13 5.27 8.63
N LEU A 42 5.69 6.33 9.22
CA LEU A 42 6.02 7.56 8.50
C LEU A 42 7.13 7.33 7.48
N ALA A 43 8.18 6.58 7.82
CA ALA A 43 9.27 6.27 6.90
C ALA A 43 8.81 5.44 5.69
N SER A 44 7.90 4.48 5.88
CA SER A 44 7.35 3.69 4.76
C SER A 44 6.52 4.58 3.82
N ILE A 45 5.67 5.46 4.38
CA ILE A 45 4.91 6.46 3.60
C ILE A 45 5.86 7.41 2.85
N LEU A 46 6.87 7.96 3.52
CA LEU A 46 7.82 8.88 2.91
C LEU A 46 8.66 8.20 1.81
N SER A 47 8.97 6.91 1.96
CA SER A 47 9.67 6.13 0.92
C SER A 47 8.82 6.00 -0.35
N VAL A 48 7.49 5.85 -0.21
CA VAL A 48 6.57 5.92 -1.36
C VAL A 48 6.54 7.34 -1.93
N LYS A 49 6.47 8.37 -1.07
CA LYS A 49 6.39 9.78 -1.46
C LYS A 49 7.62 10.24 -2.26
N GLN A 50 8.81 9.77 -1.90
CA GLN A 50 10.08 10.20 -2.50
C GLN A 50 10.54 9.31 -3.66
N ARG A 51 9.91 8.13 -3.86
CA ARG A 51 10.16 7.11 -4.90
C ARG A 51 11.57 6.51 -4.94
N GLU A 52 12.59 7.35 -5.10
CA GLU A 52 13.99 6.97 -5.32
C GLU A 52 14.73 6.73 -4.01
N THR A 53 14.30 7.39 -2.93
CA THR A 53 14.98 7.35 -1.63
C THR A 53 14.20 6.49 -0.63
N LYS A 54 14.87 5.47 -0.09
CA LYS A 54 14.37 4.70 1.05
C LYS A 54 14.71 5.44 2.33
N VAL A 55 13.69 5.75 3.13
CA VAL A 55 13.87 6.47 4.39
C VAL A 55 14.24 5.47 5.48
N LYS A 56 15.43 5.61 6.06
CA LYS A 56 15.86 4.78 7.21
C LYS A 56 15.35 5.38 8.52
N VAL A 57 15.21 4.55 9.56
CA VAL A 57 14.94 5.00 10.92
C VAL A 57 16.09 4.58 11.83
N SER A 58 16.59 5.51 12.63
CA SER A 58 17.64 5.25 13.62
C SER A 58 17.16 5.63 15.01
N TYR A 59 17.36 4.71 15.95
CA TYR A 59 16.96 4.88 17.34
C TYR A 59 18.19 5.09 18.20
N TYR A 60 18.13 6.12 19.04
CA TYR A 60 19.20 6.47 19.96
C TYR A 60 18.66 6.46 21.38
N ASN A 61 19.51 6.07 22.33
CA ASN A 61 19.21 6.12 23.75
C ASN A 61 20.46 6.51 24.53
N ALA A 62 20.29 7.30 25.58
CA ALA A 62 21.35 7.53 26.55
C ALA A 62 21.61 6.25 27.35
N ILE A 63 22.84 5.77 27.33
CA ILE A 63 23.31 4.66 28.15
C ILE A 63 24.31 5.18 29.19
N PRO A 64 24.27 4.70 30.45
CA PRO A 64 25.26 5.09 31.44
C PRO A 64 26.66 4.69 30.98
N LYS A 65 27.58 5.66 30.92
CA LYS A 65 29.00 5.40 30.68
C LYS A 65 29.74 5.23 32.00
N THR A 66 29.44 6.11 32.96
CA THR A 66 29.93 6.10 34.35
C THR A 66 28.85 6.68 35.28
N ILE A 67 29.11 6.78 36.58
CA ILE A 67 28.18 7.44 37.52
C ILE A 67 28.08 8.92 37.15
N GLY A 68 26.90 9.36 36.71
CA GLY A 68 26.63 10.75 36.34
C GLY A 68 26.97 11.13 34.90
N GLU A 69 27.55 10.21 34.11
CA GLU A 69 27.83 10.43 32.69
C GLU A 69 27.04 9.47 31.81
N PHE A 70 26.47 10.01 30.73
CA PHE A 70 25.72 9.26 29.74
C PHE A 70 26.34 9.42 28.36
N LEU A 71 26.29 8.35 27.56
CA LEU A 71 26.64 8.36 26.15
C LEU A 71 25.36 8.17 25.33
N MET A 72 25.17 8.98 24.29
CA MET A 72 24.17 8.70 23.27
C MET A 72 24.62 7.55 22.40
N ALA A 73 23.95 6.41 22.50
CA ALA A 73 24.23 5.23 21.70
C ALA A 73 23.11 4.99 20.67
N LYS A 74 23.50 4.64 19.44
CA LYS A 74 22.55 4.11 18.45
C LYS A 74 22.18 2.69 18.86
N VAL A 75 20.95 2.50 19.33
CA VAL A 75 20.50 1.22 19.86
C VAL A 75 19.92 0.31 18.77
N TYR A 76 19.35 0.89 17.72
CA TYR A 76 18.76 0.13 16.62
C TYR A 76 18.67 0.98 15.35
N SER A 77 18.66 0.33 14.18
CA SER A 77 18.36 0.96 12.90
C SER A 77 17.47 0.05 12.07
N ASP A 78 16.45 0.62 11.47
CA ASP A 78 15.65 0.00 10.42
C ASP A 78 16.00 0.67 9.09
N ALA A 79 16.83 0.02 8.27
CA ALA A 79 17.34 0.59 7.02
C ALA A 79 16.26 0.66 5.92
N LYS A 80 15.19 -0.14 6.04
CA LYS A 80 14.10 -0.18 5.07
C LYS A 80 12.80 -0.56 5.83
N PRO A 81 12.20 0.39 6.55
CA PRO A 81 10.92 0.17 7.20
C PRO A 81 9.88 -0.29 6.18
N SER A 82 9.29 -1.46 6.43
CA SER A 82 8.31 -2.05 5.54
C SER A 82 6.92 -1.46 5.74
N ILE A 83 6.08 -1.58 4.72
CA ILE A 83 4.63 -1.43 4.89
C ILE A 83 4.18 -2.63 5.74
N ARG A 84 3.80 -2.36 6.99
CA ARG A 84 3.45 -3.42 7.95
C ARG A 84 2.09 -4.06 7.64
N ALA A 85 1.95 -5.31 8.07
CA ALA A 85 0.66 -5.99 8.12
C ALA A 85 -0.29 -5.31 9.11
N LEU A 86 -1.57 -5.29 8.77
CA LEU A 86 -2.65 -4.71 9.57
C LEU A 86 -3.66 -5.82 9.91
N ASP A 87 -4.01 -5.90 11.19
CA ASP A 87 -4.88 -6.93 11.77
C ASP A 87 -6.31 -6.42 12.02
N GLN A 88 -6.47 -5.11 12.22
CA GLN A 88 -7.74 -4.49 12.57
C GLN A 88 -7.99 -3.22 11.76
N LEU A 89 -9.04 -3.23 10.95
CA LEU A 89 -9.54 -2.09 10.17
C LEU A 89 -11.01 -1.84 10.52
N SER A 90 -11.45 -0.57 10.46
CA SER A 90 -12.81 -0.22 10.88
C SER A 90 -13.89 -0.44 9.84
N ASN A 91 -13.55 -0.43 8.54
CA ASN A 91 -14.53 -0.54 7.46
C ASN A 91 -14.04 -1.46 6.32
N ASN A 92 -14.99 -1.87 5.47
CA ASN A 92 -14.73 -2.79 4.35
C ASN A 92 -13.91 -2.13 3.23
N GLU A 93 -14.05 -0.82 3.01
CA GLU A 93 -13.29 -0.10 1.97
C GLU A 93 -11.78 -0.14 2.25
N LEU A 94 -11.39 0.13 3.50
CA LEU A 94 -10.01 0.02 3.95
C LEU A 94 -9.53 -1.43 3.93
N ARG A 95 -10.41 -2.40 4.17
CA ARG A 95 -10.07 -3.82 4.02
C ARG A 95 -9.75 -4.17 2.58
N ILE A 96 -10.53 -3.67 1.61
CA ILE A 96 -10.21 -3.82 0.18
C ILE A 96 -8.83 -3.23 -0.09
N ALA A 97 -8.58 -1.98 0.33
CA ALA A 97 -7.29 -1.32 0.16
C ALA A 97 -6.12 -2.17 0.70
N TYR A 98 -6.26 -2.65 1.94
CA TYR A 98 -5.26 -3.50 2.57
C TYR A 98 -5.07 -4.83 1.83
N ASN A 99 -6.15 -5.49 1.43
CA ASN A 99 -6.09 -6.77 0.74
C ASN A 99 -5.47 -6.64 -0.66
N THR A 100 -5.58 -5.49 -1.35
CA THR A 100 -4.81 -5.27 -2.60
C THR A 100 -3.30 -5.34 -2.37
N LEU A 101 -2.82 -4.81 -1.24
CA LEU A 101 -1.41 -4.87 -0.84
C LEU A 101 -1.03 -6.27 -0.38
N ASN A 102 -1.82 -6.84 0.54
CA ASN A 102 -1.55 -8.13 1.17
C ASN A 102 -1.63 -9.31 0.18
N TYR A 103 -2.48 -9.21 -0.84
CA TYR A 103 -2.64 -10.25 -1.87
C TYR A 103 -1.80 -10.01 -3.11
N ASN A 104 -0.82 -9.11 -3.06
CA ASN A 104 0.10 -8.83 -4.18
C ASN A 104 -0.62 -8.37 -5.46
N ALA A 105 -1.74 -7.63 -5.36
CA ALA A 105 -2.62 -7.31 -6.49
C ALA A 105 -2.54 -5.84 -6.94
N PRO A 106 -1.48 -5.43 -7.68
CA PRO A 106 -1.27 -4.03 -8.06
C PRO A 106 -2.34 -3.48 -9.00
N LEU A 107 -2.92 -4.31 -9.89
CA LEU A 107 -4.02 -3.88 -10.76
C LEU A 107 -5.26 -3.52 -9.91
N ALA A 108 -5.56 -4.32 -8.88
CA ALA A 108 -6.66 -4.05 -7.96
C ALA A 108 -6.39 -2.82 -7.10
N LEU A 109 -5.14 -2.60 -6.70
CA LEU A 109 -4.74 -1.36 -6.02
C LEU A 109 -5.03 -0.14 -6.89
N VAL A 110 -4.64 -0.13 -8.17
CA VAL A 110 -4.91 1.00 -9.07
C VAL A 110 -6.40 1.26 -9.23
N TYR A 111 -7.20 0.21 -9.41
CA TYR A 111 -8.66 0.32 -9.50
C TYR A 111 -9.29 0.86 -8.22
N PHE A 112 -8.85 0.37 -7.06
CA PHE A 112 -9.27 0.92 -5.77
C PHE A 112 -8.93 2.41 -5.66
N LEU A 113 -7.71 2.80 -6.03
CA LEU A 113 -7.27 4.20 -5.94
C LEU A 113 -8.02 5.15 -6.87
N LYS A 114 -8.54 4.66 -8.01
CA LYS A 114 -9.46 5.45 -8.87
C LYS A 114 -10.71 5.86 -8.11
N GLU A 115 -11.29 4.95 -7.35
CA GLU A 115 -12.51 5.15 -6.57
C GLU A 115 -12.26 5.83 -5.21
N PHE A 116 -11.05 5.70 -4.68
CA PHE A 116 -10.67 6.19 -3.35
C PHE A 116 -10.75 7.72 -3.22
N ASN A 117 -11.75 8.20 -2.50
CA ASN A 117 -12.02 9.64 -2.27
C ASN A 117 -12.03 10.02 -0.80
N GLU A 118 -11.44 9.20 0.05
CA GLU A 118 -11.39 9.43 1.50
C GLU A 118 -10.61 10.70 1.85
N LYS A 119 -11.20 11.48 2.77
CA LYS A 119 -10.53 12.66 3.34
C LYS A 119 -9.61 12.23 4.47
N ILE A 120 -8.36 12.67 4.40
CA ILE A 120 -7.47 12.63 5.54
C ILE A 120 -7.97 13.68 6.55
N PRO A 121 -8.19 13.31 7.82
CA PRO A 121 -8.61 14.28 8.82
C PRO A 121 -7.53 15.34 9.01
N LYS A 122 -7.91 16.62 8.96
CA LYS A 122 -7.01 17.72 9.26
C LYS A 122 -6.73 17.79 10.75
N LEU A 123 -5.57 18.34 11.13
CA LEU A 123 -5.22 18.51 12.56
C LEU A 123 -6.27 19.31 13.34
N ASP A 124 -6.83 20.37 12.75
CA ASP A 124 -7.86 21.20 13.38
C ASP A 124 -9.13 20.41 13.73
N GLU A 125 -9.50 19.44 12.88
CA GLU A 125 -10.64 18.54 13.12
C GLU A 125 -10.36 17.55 14.27
N ILE A 126 -9.08 17.29 14.55
CA ILE A 126 -8.66 16.45 15.66
C ILE A 126 -8.58 17.28 16.95
N TYR A 127 -8.00 18.48 16.89
CA TYR A 127 -7.87 19.38 18.05
C TYR A 127 -9.21 19.90 18.55
N SER A 128 -10.17 20.15 17.66
CA SER A 128 -11.54 20.55 18.04
C SER A 128 -12.29 19.52 18.90
N LYS A 129 -11.79 18.28 19.01
CA LYS A 129 -12.35 17.22 19.86
C LYS A 129 -11.71 17.15 21.25
N VAL A 130 -10.70 17.99 21.51
CA VAL A 130 -10.07 18.12 22.82
C VAL A 130 -10.88 19.13 23.64
N LYS A 131 -11.47 18.67 24.74
CA LYS A 131 -12.17 19.53 25.68
C LYS A 131 -11.20 19.95 26.77
N LEU A 132 -11.12 21.25 27.01
CA LEU A 132 -10.36 21.82 28.11
C LEU A 132 -11.36 22.27 29.18
N SER A 133 -11.16 21.83 30.42
CA SER A 133 -11.91 22.30 31.58
C SER A 133 -10.96 22.57 32.74
N GLU A 134 -11.39 23.37 33.70
CA GLU A 134 -10.67 23.57 34.95
C GLU A 134 -11.45 22.91 36.09
N GLU A 135 -10.79 22.02 36.83
CA GLU A 135 -11.36 21.35 37.99
C GLU A 135 -10.40 21.49 39.16
N GLN A 136 -10.85 22.19 40.23
CA GLN A 136 -10.07 22.39 41.46
C GLN A 136 -8.69 23.04 41.22
N GLY A 137 -8.61 24.05 40.35
CA GLY A 137 -7.34 24.73 40.01
C GLY A 137 -6.39 23.91 39.14
N LYS A 138 -6.85 22.77 38.59
CA LYS A 138 -6.09 21.96 37.63
C LYS A 138 -6.74 22.04 36.25
N LEU A 139 -5.90 22.21 35.22
CA LEU A 139 -6.33 22.06 33.84
C LEU A 139 -6.60 20.57 33.57
N ARG A 140 -7.85 20.25 33.24
CA ARG A 140 -8.28 18.94 32.75
C ARG A 140 -8.34 18.99 31.23
N VAL A 141 -7.64 18.06 30.60
CA VAL A 141 -7.62 17.89 29.14
C VAL A 141 -8.34 16.59 28.82
N ASP A 142 -9.63 16.70 28.48
CA ASP A 142 -10.43 15.57 28.04
C ASP A 142 -10.27 15.38 26.54
N TYR A 143 -9.38 14.48 26.20
CA TYR A 143 -9.33 13.90 24.87
C TYR A 143 -10.58 13.05 24.69
N ASN A 144 -11.58 13.52 23.93
CA ASN A 144 -12.74 12.70 23.56
C ASN A 144 -12.35 11.66 22.48
N LEU A 145 -11.35 10.85 22.81
CA LEU A 145 -10.74 9.81 22.01
C LEU A 145 -11.16 8.42 22.52
N ILE A 146 -12.15 8.33 23.41
CA ILE A 146 -12.64 7.08 24.03
C ILE A 146 -13.07 6.06 22.95
N GLY A 147 -13.36 6.49 21.72
CA GLY A 147 -13.59 5.63 20.56
C GLY A 147 -12.41 5.44 19.60
N GLN A 148 -11.19 5.86 19.92
CA GLN A 148 -10.00 5.66 19.07
C GLN A 148 -9.22 4.41 19.49
N GLY A 149 -9.83 3.25 19.23
CA GLY A 149 -9.11 1.97 19.33
C GLY A 149 -8.07 1.79 18.23
N VAL A 150 -7.32 0.69 18.31
CA VAL A 150 -6.27 0.29 17.35
C VAL A 150 -6.73 0.41 15.88
N LYS A 151 -7.99 0.06 15.60
CA LYS A 151 -8.64 0.26 14.29
C LYS A 151 -8.37 1.64 13.69
N LYS A 152 -8.57 2.72 14.46
CA LYS A 152 -8.41 4.09 13.94
C LYS A 152 -6.96 4.47 13.66
N MET A 153 -5.98 3.86 14.35
CA MET A 153 -4.57 4.04 14.03
C MET A 153 -4.23 3.43 12.67
N ASN A 154 -4.59 2.17 12.48
CA ASN A 154 -4.38 1.44 11.23
C ASN A 154 -5.13 2.13 10.07
N ASP A 155 -6.36 2.57 10.30
CA ASP A 155 -7.13 3.32 9.30
C ASP A 155 -6.43 4.62 8.89
N THR A 156 -5.92 5.40 9.87
CA THR A 156 -5.22 6.66 9.58
C THR A 156 -3.97 6.40 8.75
N TYR A 157 -3.15 5.43 9.17
CA TYR A 157 -1.96 5.02 8.45
C TYR A 157 -2.28 4.59 7.01
N LEU A 158 -3.26 3.69 6.86
CA LEU A 158 -3.62 3.17 5.54
C LEU A 158 -4.21 4.25 4.64
N LYS A 159 -5.04 5.16 5.16
CA LYS A 159 -5.56 6.31 4.39
C LYS A 159 -4.44 7.21 3.89
N LEU A 160 -3.46 7.53 4.74
CA LEU A 160 -2.29 8.32 4.37
C LEU A 160 -1.44 7.61 3.32
N LEU A 161 -1.21 6.30 3.48
CA LEU A 161 -0.49 5.48 2.51
C LEU A 161 -1.20 5.45 1.16
N MET A 162 -2.51 5.16 1.13
CA MET A 162 -3.31 5.13 -0.10
C MET A 162 -3.32 6.48 -0.81
N ARG A 163 -3.46 7.58 -0.05
CA ARG A 163 -3.35 8.92 -0.59
C ARG A 163 -1.98 9.16 -1.21
N THR A 164 -0.92 8.78 -0.50
CA THR A 164 0.46 8.97 -0.98
C THR A 164 0.70 8.20 -2.27
N ILE A 165 0.21 6.96 -2.38
CA ILE A 165 0.29 6.17 -3.63
C ILE A 165 -0.53 6.87 -4.72
N LYS A 166 -1.78 7.26 -4.47
CA LYS A 166 -2.63 7.97 -5.44
C LYS A 166 -1.99 9.26 -5.96
N ASP A 167 -1.37 10.05 -5.08
CA ASP A 167 -0.72 11.31 -5.46
C ASP A 167 0.60 11.09 -6.22
N ASN A 168 1.25 9.92 -6.04
CA ASN A 168 2.51 9.57 -6.72
C ASN A 168 2.34 8.79 -8.02
N PHE A 169 1.17 8.28 -8.33
CA PHE A 169 0.98 7.47 -9.52
C PHE A 169 -0.18 8.02 -10.35
N ASN A 170 -0.05 8.00 -11.68
CA ASN A 170 -1.15 8.40 -12.55
C ASN A 170 -2.22 7.30 -12.60
N VAL A 171 -2.99 7.17 -11.51
CA VAL A 171 -4.00 6.11 -11.37
C VAL A 171 -5.29 6.40 -12.12
N ASN A 172 -5.54 7.63 -12.56
CA ASN A 172 -6.82 8.01 -13.19
C ASN A 172 -6.92 7.58 -14.67
N GLY A 173 -5.81 7.22 -15.30
CA GLY A 173 -5.77 6.79 -16.71
C GLY A 173 -5.98 5.29 -16.93
N ASP A 174 -5.74 4.85 -18.17
CA ASP A 174 -5.62 3.43 -18.50
C ASP A 174 -4.41 2.82 -17.75
N VAL A 175 -4.55 1.59 -17.28
CA VAL A 175 -3.55 0.95 -16.41
C VAL A 175 -2.53 0.21 -17.25
N SER A 176 -1.37 0.82 -17.50
CA SER A 176 -0.30 0.21 -18.29
C SER A 176 0.54 -0.78 -17.50
N VAL A 177 1.20 -1.71 -18.19
CA VAL A 177 2.20 -2.63 -17.59
C VAL A 177 3.34 -1.85 -16.93
N LYS A 178 3.76 -0.72 -17.52
CA LYS A 178 4.75 0.18 -16.91
C LYS A 178 4.26 0.71 -15.56
N LEU A 179 3.04 1.23 -15.48
CA LEU A 179 2.48 1.75 -14.22
C LEU A 179 2.47 0.67 -13.14
N LEU A 180 2.09 -0.57 -13.48
CA LEU A 180 2.11 -1.67 -12.51
C LEU A 180 3.53 -2.04 -12.06
N ARG A 181 4.52 -1.99 -12.96
CA ARG A 181 5.93 -2.18 -12.60
C ARG A 181 6.43 -1.07 -11.68
N ASP A 182 6.14 0.20 -11.98
CA ASP A 182 6.53 1.34 -11.15
C ASP A 182 5.94 1.24 -9.73
N ILE A 183 4.65 0.89 -9.63
CA ILE A 183 3.98 0.63 -8.35
C ILE A 183 4.62 -0.56 -7.62
N THR A 184 5.00 -1.61 -8.35
CA THR A 184 5.62 -2.80 -7.75
C THR A 184 6.99 -2.48 -7.15
N ASP A 185 7.82 -1.75 -7.89
CA ASP A 185 9.17 -1.40 -7.49
C ASP A 185 9.20 -0.43 -6.30
N ILE A 186 8.22 0.47 -6.20
CA ILE A 186 8.14 1.48 -5.13
C ILE A 186 7.33 0.97 -3.94
N VAL A 187 6.15 0.38 -4.16
CA VAL A 187 5.20 0.02 -3.08
C VAL A 187 5.37 -1.43 -2.66
N TYR A 188 5.26 -2.39 -3.57
CA TYR A 188 5.27 -3.82 -3.19
C TYR A 188 6.64 -4.28 -2.72
N LYS A 189 7.72 -3.65 -3.20
CA LYS A 189 9.06 -3.86 -2.65
C LYS A 189 9.18 -3.42 -1.19
N LEU A 190 8.39 -2.45 -0.73
CA LEU A 190 8.32 -2.07 0.69
C LEU A 190 7.46 -3.04 1.51
N ILE A 191 6.59 -3.84 0.89
CA ILE A 191 5.90 -4.94 1.57
C ILE A 191 6.88 -6.10 1.76
N SER A 192 7.40 -6.64 0.67
CA SER A 192 8.45 -7.66 0.69
C SER A 192 9.11 -7.82 -0.68
N GLU A 193 10.38 -8.26 -0.72
CA GLU A 193 11.06 -8.60 -1.98
C GLU A 193 10.40 -9.80 -2.68
N ALA A 194 9.77 -10.70 -1.93
CA ALA A 194 9.02 -11.83 -2.48
C ALA A 194 7.76 -11.37 -3.22
N SER A 195 6.99 -10.46 -2.62
CA SER A 195 5.82 -9.83 -3.24
C SER A 195 6.17 -9.17 -4.57
N SER A 196 7.21 -8.34 -4.59
CA SER A 196 7.64 -7.68 -5.83
C SER A 196 8.13 -8.68 -6.88
N SER A 197 8.85 -9.73 -6.47
CA SER A 197 9.35 -10.76 -7.39
C SER A 197 8.22 -11.57 -8.03
N ILE A 198 7.19 -11.93 -7.26
CA ILE A 198 5.99 -12.61 -7.78
C ILE A 198 5.33 -11.73 -8.84
N ILE A 199 5.05 -10.47 -8.50
CA ILE A 199 4.34 -9.56 -9.41
C ILE A 199 5.14 -9.32 -10.69
N ILE A 200 6.45 -9.06 -10.60
CA ILE A 200 7.31 -8.83 -11.76
C ILE A 200 7.32 -10.05 -12.68
N ARG A 201 7.42 -11.27 -12.13
CA ARG A 201 7.37 -12.51 -12.91
C ARG A 201 6.08 -12.64 -13.70
N GLU A 202 4.93 -12.38 -13.07
CA GLU A 202 3.63 -12.49 -13.74
C GLU A 202 3.44 -11.39 -14.79
N LEU A 203 3.89 -10.16 -14.51
CA LEU A 203 3.88 -9.06 -15.49
C LEU A 203 4.79 -9.36 -16.70
N ASP A 204 5.94 -10.01 -16.49
CA ASP A 204 6.85 -10.36 -17.58
C ASP A 204 6.34 -11.51 -18.42
N LYS A 205 5.73 -12.51 -17.78
CA LYS A 205 5.01 -13.57 -18.48
C LYS A 205 3.89 -12.99 -19.35
N LEU A 206 3.06 -12.12 -18.78
CA LEU A 206 2.00 -11.44 -19.51
C LEU A 206 2.57 -10.60 -20.66
N PHE A 207 3.60 -9.78 -20.39
CA PHE A 207 4.20 -8.91 -21.39
C PHE A 207 4.74 -9.69 -22.59
N ASN A 208 5.48 -10.78 -22.34
CA ASN A 208 6.02 -11.62 -23.41
C ASN A 208 4.88 -12.26 -24.23
N CYS A 209 3.84 -12.75 -23.56
CA CYS A 209 2.68 -13.33 -24.23
C CYS A 209 1.95 -12.32 -25.12
N VAL A 210 1.73 -11.09 -24.60
CA VAL A 210 1.11 -10.01 -25.36
C VAL A 210 1.98 -9.56 -26.52
N ARG A 211 3.30 -9.48 -26.32
CA ARG A 211 4.24 -9.06 -27.37
C ARG A 211 4.17 -9.97 -28.58
N ASP A 212 4.13 -11.28 -28.34
CA ASP A 212 4.12 -12.27 -29.41
C ASP A 212 2.75 -12.33 -30.14
N ASN A 213 1.71 -11.70 -29.58
CA ASN A 213 0.33 -11.70 -30.11
C ASN A 213 -0.22 -10.28 -30.38
N ALA A 214 0.63 -9.27 -30.42
CA ALA A 214 0.20 -7.87 -30.36
C ALA A 214 -0.66 -7.42 -31.55
N GLU A 215 -0.34 -7.85 -32.77
CA GLU A 215 -1.10 -7.50 -33.98
C GLU A 215 -2.55 -8.01 -33.91
N MET A 216 -2.73 -9.24 -33.40
CA MET A 216 -4.05 -9.81 -33.19
C MET A 216 -4.82 -9.02 -32.11
N ILE A 217 -4.17 -8.67 -31.01
CA ILE A 217 -4.81 -7.92 -29.92
C ILE A 217 -5.20 -6.51 -30.40
N ALA A 218 -4.30 -5.84 -31.12
CA ALA A 218 -4.52 -4.50 -31.67
C ALA A 218 -5.69 -4.49 -32.67
N SER A 219 -5.80 -5.48 -33.55
CA SER A 219 -6.90 -5.58 -34.52
C SER A 219 -8.27 -5.84 -33.87
N LYS A 220 -8.29 -6.57 -32.74
CA LYS A 220 -9.51 -6.80 -31.93
C LYS A 220 -9.81 -5.65 -30.97
N GLY A 221 -8.87 -4.72 -30.76
CA GLY A 221 -8.94 -3.60 -29.81
C GLY A 221 -8.79 -4.02 -28.34
N LYS A 222 -9.56 -5.00 -27.87
CA LYS A 222 -9.50 -5.51 -26.49
C LYS A 222 -9.84 -6.99 -26.45
N VAL A 223 -9.09 -7.79 -25.70
CA VAL A 223 -9.27 -9.25 -25.59
C VAL A 223 -9.19 -9.72 -24.14
N ASN A 224 -9.76 -10.88 -23.80
CA ASN A 224 -9.50 -11.49 -22.49
C ASN A 224 -8.12 -12.14 -22.48
N TYR A 225 -7.46 -12.15 -21.32
CA TYR A 225 -6.14 -12.75 -21.17
C TYR A 225 -6.17 -14.26 -21.40
N LYS A 226 -7.23 -14.95 -20.95
CA LYS A 226 -7.46 -16.38 -21.23
C LYS A 226 -7.48 -16.74 -22.72
N ASP A 227 -7.85 -15.80 -23.59
CA ASP A 227 -7.95 -16.06 -25.04
C ASP A 227 -6.57 -16.06 -25.71
N ILE A 228 -5.57 -15.47 -25.07
CA ILE A 228 -4.19 -15.39 -25.59
C ILE A 228 -3.22 -16.27 -24.82
N TYR A 229 -3.48 -16.53 -23.53
CA TYR A 229 -2.57 -17.27 -22.66
C TYR A 229 -2.20 -18.68 -23.16
N PRO A 230 -3.13 -19.51 -23.66
CA PRO A 230 -2.81 -20.84 -24.20
C PRO A 230 -1.82 -20.82 -25.37
N MET A 231 -1.81 -19.72 -26.14
CA MET A 231 -0.87 -19.52 -27.25
C MET A 231 0.58 -19.39 -26.76
N CYS A 232 0.77 -19.08 -25.47
CA CYS A 232 2.05 -18.77 -24.85
C CYS A 232 2.59 -19.90 -23.97
N THR A 233 1.74 -20.81 -23.48
CA THR A 233 2.12 -21.81 -22.45
C THR A 233 1.96 -23.27 -22.86
N GLN A 234 1.50 -23.57 -24.09
CA GLN A 234 1.20 -24.95 -24.53
C GLN A 234 0.30 -25.73 -23.53
N SER A 235 -0.48 -25.03 -22.72
CA SER A 235 -1.37 -25.63 -21.72
C SER A 235 -2.73 -25.91 -22.34
N ASN A 236 -3.30 -27.07 -22.06
CA ASN A 236 -4.68 -27.38 -22.40
C ASN A 236 -5.60 -26.36 -21.71
N THR A 237 -6.46 -25.71 -22.49
CA THR A 237 -7.49 -24.80 -22.00
C THR A 237 -8.39 -25.54 -21.00
N GLY A 238 -8.35 -25.13 -19.74
CA GLY A 238 -9.41 -25.47 -18.79
C GLY A 238 -10.74 -24.92 -19.27
N GLU A 239 -11.85 -25.46 -18.76
CA GLU A 239 -13.18 -24.92 -19.06
C GLU A 239 -13.25 -23.44 -18.69
N ALA A 240 -13.97 -22.64 -19.49
CA ALA A 240 -14.09 -21.21 -19.27
C ALA A 240 -14.89 -20.92 -17.99
N GLN A 241 -14.18 -20.65 -16.90
CA GLN A 241 -14.78 -20.26 -15.63
C GLN A 241 -15.18 -18.78 -15.64
N GLY A 242 -16.31 -18.46 -15.00
CA GLY A 242 -16.77 -17.07 -14.81
C GLY A 242 -16.02 -16.36 -13.67
N CYS A 243 -16.15 -15.03 -13.57
CA CYS A 243 -15.45 -14.26 -12.52
C CYS A 243 -15.76 -14.78 -11.10
N GLU A 244 -16.99 -15.26 -10.83
CA GLU A 244 -17.42 -15.74 -9.51
C GLU A 244 -16.74 -17.04 -9.08
N GLU A 245 -16.55 -17.97 -10.02
CA GLU A 245 -15.96 -19.28 -9.74
C GLU A 245 -14.46 -19.15 -9.44
N VAL A 246 -13.78 -18.26 -10.17
CA VAL A 246 -12.36 -17.98 -10.03
C VAL A 246 -12.05 -17.15 -8.78
N LEU A 247 -13.01 -16.34 -8.30
CA LEU A 247 -12.89 -15.48 -7.12
C LEU A 247 -13.56 -16.11 -5.87
N SER A 248 -13.25 -17.38 -5.62
CA SER A 248 -13.65 -18.13 -4.43
C SER A 248 -12.54 -18.17 -3.37
N GLU A 249 -12.87 -18.51 -2.12
CA GLU A 249 -11.85 -18.72 -1.07
C GLU A 249 -10.88 -19.84 -1.43
N ASP A 250 -11.35 -20.89 -2.10
CA ASP A 250 -10.51 -22.01 -2.55
C ASP A 250 -9.49 -21.56 -3.62
N ASN A 251 -9.87 -20.57 -4.44
CA ASN A 251 -9.01 -19.99 -5.48
C ASN A 251 -8.22 -18.76 -5.02
N LYS A 252 -8.35 -18.34 -3.75
CA LYS A 252 -7.59 -17.23 -3.18
C LYS A 252 -6.07 -17.41 -3.33
N ARG A 253 -5.59 -18.64 -3.20
CA ARG A 253 -4.17 -18.97 -3.39
C ARG A 253 -3.70 -18.59 -4.80
N ASN A 254 -4.52 -18.85 -5.81
CA ASN A 254 -4.18 -18.55 -7.20
C ASN A 254 -4.18 -17.04 -7.42
N PHE A 255 -5.19 -16.32 -6.92
CA PHE A 255 -5.22 -14.85 -7.01
C PHE A 255 -3.94 -14.23 -6.43
N ILE A 256 -3.50 -14.69 -5.25
CA ILE A 256 -2.26 -14.20 -4.61
C ILE A 256 -1.01 -14.61 -5.40
N ALA A 257 -0.94 -15.88 -5.84
CA ALA A 257 0.23 -16.43 -6.53
C ALA A 257 0.45 -15.80 -7.91
N HIS A 258 -0.61 -15.31 -8.55
CA HIS A 258 -0.59 -14.63 -9.84
C HIS A 258 -0.62 -13.10 -9.72
N GLY A 259 -0.41 -12.54 -8.52
CA GLY A 259 -0.39 -11.10 -8.31
C GLY A 259 -1.69 -10.40 -8.70
N GLY A 260 -2.83 -11.08 -8.54
CA GLY A 260 -4.15 -10.63 -8.97
C GLY A 260 -4.36 -10.56 -10.48
N LEU A 261 -3.46 -11.15 -11.30
CA LEU A 261 -3.50 -11.14 -12.76
C LEU A 261 -4.01 -12.46 -13.35
N LEU A 262 -5.16 -12.95 -12.85
CA LEU A 262 -5.77 -14.20 -13.34
C LEU A 262 -6.28 -14.04 -14.78
N GLU A 263 -6.07 -15.07 -15.59
CA GLU A 263 -6.36 -15.04 -17.04
C GLU A 263 -7.85 -14.88 -17.35
N GLU A 264 -8.71 -15.33 -16.45
CA GLU A 264 -10.16 -15.34 -16.58
C GLU A 264 -10.78 -13.97 -16.32
N ILE A 265 -10.09 -13.10 -15.58
CA ILE A 265 -10.63 -11.80 -15.12
C ILE A 265 -9.88 -10.59 -15.69
N VAL A 266 -8.71 -10.79 -16.30
CA VAL A 266 -7.90 -9.72 -16.89
C VAL A 266 -8.21 -9.59 -18.37
N GLU A 267 -8.50 -8.36 -18.81
CA GLU A 267 -8.61 -7.98 -20.21
C GLU A 267 -7.40 -7.13 -20.62
N ILE A 268 -6.97 -7.26 -21.86
CA ILE A 268 -5.75 -6.68 -22.42
C ILE A 268 -6.08 -5.83 -23.66
N LYS A 269 -5.46 -4.66 -23.75
CA LYS A 269 -5.50 -3.76 -24.91
C LYS A 269 -4.08 -3.33 -25.27
N VAL A 270 -3.78 -3.27 -26.55
CA VAL A 270 -2.49 -2.77 -27.09
C VAL A 270 -2.75 -1.57 -27.99
N THR A 271 -1.95 -0.51 -27.86
CA THR A 271 -2.03 0.67 -28.74
C THR A 271 -0.75 0.86 -29.55
N ASN A 272 -0.87 1.13 -30.85
CA ASN A 272 0.21 1.51 -31.79
C ASN A 272 1.42 0.54 -31.84
N GLU A 273 2.30 0.59 -30.84
CA GLU A 273 3.57 -0.14 -30.78
C GLU A 273 3.66 -1.02 -29.53
N VAL A 274 4.32 -2.17 -29.65
CA VAL A 274 4.47 -3.12 -28.53
C VAL A 274 5.51 -2.64 -27.54
N SER A 275 5.07 -1.93 -26.51
CA SER A 275 5.90 -1.49 -25.39
C SER A 275 5.13 -1.64 -24.08
N LYS A 276 5.84 -1.62 -22.95
CA LYS A 276 5.22 -1.68 -21.61
C LYS A 276 4.30 -0.47 -21.34
N GLU A 277 4.50 0.62 -22.07
CA GLU A 277 3.69 1.84 -21.97
C GLU A 277 2.37 1.72 -22.73
N ASN A 278 2.35 0.84 -23.73
CA ASN A 278 1.26 0.69 -24.70
C ASN A 278 0.44 -0.58 -24.51
N ILE A 279 0.76 -1.39 -23.49
CA ILE A 279 -0.03 -2.56 -23.08
C ILE A 279 -0.80 -2.19 -21.82
N PHE A 280 -2.12 -2.19 -21.94
CA PHE A 280 -3.05 -1.80 -20.88
C PHE A 280 -3.83 -3.00 -20.38
N LEU A 281 -3.96 -3.08 -19.05
CA LEU A 281 -4.69 -4.12 -18.34
C LEU A 281 -5.94 -3.55 -17.70
N SER A 282 -6.99 -4.37 -17.60
CA SER A 282 -8.22 -4.00 -16.91
C SER A 282 -8.94 -5.22 -16.37
N TYR A 283 -9.65 -5.09 -15.26
CA TYR A 283 -10.59 -6.13 -14.81
C TYR A 283 -11.93 -6.11 -15.57
N GLY A 284 -12.16 -5.11 -16.41
CA GLY A 284 -13.41 -4.95 -17.15
C GLY A 284 -14.64 -5.04 -16.22
N LYS A 285 -15.55 -5.94 -16.55
CA LYS A 285 -16.78 -6.21 -15.76
C LYS A 285 -16.51 -7.01 -14.48
N CYS A 286 -15.38 -7.70 -14.36
CA CYS A 286 -15.06 -8.49 -13.16
C CYS A 286 -14.64 -7.63 -11.96
N TRP A 287 -14.41 -6.32 -12.11
CA TRP A 287 -13.94 -5.46 -11.02
C TRP A 287 -14.84 -5.49 -9.78
N GLU A 288 -16.16 -5.46 -9.93
CA GLU A 288 -17.10 -5.54 -8.79
C GLU A 288 -16.93 -6.84 -8.00
N LYS A 289 -16.66 -7.95 -8.68
CA LYS A 289 -16.39 -9.25 -8.05
C LYS A 289 -15.03 -9.29 -7.38
N VAL A 290 -14.02 -8.64 -7.96
CA VAL A 290 -12.71 -8.47 -7.33
C VAL A 290 -12.85 -7.65 -6.04
N LYS A 291 -13.65 -6.56 -6.05
CA LYS A 291 -13.95 -5.78 -4.83
C LYS A 291 -14.65 -6.62 -3.77
N GLU A 292 -15.68 -7.38 -4.15
CA GLU A 292 -16.39 -8.27 -3.23
C GLU A 292 -15.42 -9.29 -2.60
N PHE A 293 -14.58 -9.93 -3.41
CA PHE A 293 -13.55 -10.87 -2.97
C PHE A 293 -12.54 -10.23 -2.01
N LEU A 294 -12.05 -9.03 -2.32
CA LEU A 294 -11.12 -8.28 -1.48
C LEU A 294 -11.76 -7.71 -0.21
N SER A 295 -13.09 -7.66 -0.12
CA SER A 295 -13.80 -7.16 1.07
C SER A 295 -13.91 -8.18 2.20
N LYS A 296 -13.59 -9.45 1.94
CA LYS A 296 -13.60 -10.55 2.91
C LYS A 296 -12.34 -10.50 3.78
#